data_AF-A0A9D5NVQ8-F1
#
_entry.id   AF-A0A9D5NVQ8-F1
#
_cell.length_a   1.000
_cell.length_b   1.000
_cell.length_c   1.000
_cell.angle_alpha   90.00
_cell.angle_beta   90.00
_cell.angle_gamma   90.00
#
_symmetry.space_group_name_H-M   'P 1'
#
loop_
_entity.id
_entity.type
_entity.pdbx_description
1 polymer ?
#
loop_
_entity_poly.entity_id
_entity_poly.type
_entity_poly.pdbx_seq_one_letter_code
_entity_poly.pdbx_strand_id
1 'polypeptide(L)'
;MDKLSAEQRHKNMAAIHSKDTKPEMIVRKGLWSRGFRYRLNSPRLPGHPDLVLKKYRTCIFVNGCFWHGHKSLTPNPISKGEGDDYLLTDSECCKIPKSNRDFWVAKIRRNQERDIEEQRKLAEMGWHCITIWECELKPKKREATLNSLAFTLNKIWLEEHAVIGKPYPKQEEEDNMLKAAEDSARR
;
A
#
# COMPACT_ATOMS: atom_id res chain seq x y z
N MET A 1 11.06 9.56 32.27
CA MET A 1 11.00 8.23 32.92
C MET A 1 10.23 7.29 32.02
N ASP A 2 10.72 6.06 31.87
CA ASP A 2 9.99 4.98 31.19
C ASP A 2 8.76 4.63 32.06
N LYS A 3 7.56 4.61 31.47
CA LYS A 3 6.30 4.45 32.24
C LYS A 3 6.01 2.99 32.63
N LEU A 4 6.76 2.05 32.07
CA LEU A 4 6.52 0.61 32.21
C LEU A 4 7.71 -0.09 32.89
N SER A 5 7.42 -1.05 33.75
CA SER A 5 8.44 -1.92 34.34
C SER A 5 9.07 -2.83 33.29
N ALA A 6 10.24 -3.42 33.58
CA ALA A 6 10.90 -4.38 32.70
C ALA A 6 10.01 -5.60 32.41
N GLU A 7 9.30 -6.11 33.43
CA GLU A 7 8.38 -7.24 33.31
C GLU A 7 7.16 -6.90 32.43
N GLN A 8 6.59 -5.70 32.60
CA GLN A 8 5.50 -5.21 31.75
C GLN A 8 5.93 -5.06 30.29
N ARG A 9 7.15 -4.54 30.04
CA ARG A 9 7.71 -4.47 28.69
C ARG A 9 7.90 -5.86 28.08
N HIS A 10 8.42 -6.82 28.85
CA HIS A 10 8.59 -8.18 28.39
C HIS A 10 7.24 -8.83 28.01
N LYS A 11 6.22 -8.72 28.87
CA LYS A 11 4.86 -9.20 28.60
C LYS A 11 4.25 -8.55 27.36
N ASN A 12 4.41 -7.23 27.20
CA ASN A 12 3.93 -6.52 26.01
C ASN A 12 4.62 -6.99 24.73
N MET A 13 5.95 -7.19 24.78
CA MET A 13 6.72 -7.70 23.63
C MET A 13 6.33 -9.12 23.25
N ALA A 14 6.02 -9.97 24.23
CA ALA A 14 5.58 -11.36 23.99
C ALA A 14 4.17 -11.43 23.35
N ALA A 15 3.32 -10.43 23.57
CA ALA A 15 1.97 -10.37 23.01
C ALA A 15 1.91 -9.84 21.57
N ILE A 16 3.03 -9.40 20.99
CA ILE A 16 3.09 -8.84 19.65
C ILE A 16 3.12 -9.99 18.63
N HIS A 17 2.02 -10.15 17.90
CA HIS A 17 1.90 -11.11 16.81
C HIS A 17 2.52 -10.57 15.52
N SER A 18 3.12 -11.47 14.74
CA SER A 18 3.74 -11.15 13.45
C SER A 18 2.78 -11.20 12.25
N LYS A 19 1.51 -11.56 12.47
CA LYS A 19 0.48 -11.72 11.45
C LYS A 19 -0.92 -11.59 12.05
N ASP A 20 -1.92 -11.39 11.20
CA ASP A 20 -3.32 -11.26 11.58
C ASP A 20 -3.53 -10.13 12.60
N THR A 21 -2.72 -9.08 12.47
CA THR A 21 -2.77 -7.91 13.33
C THR A 21 -4.10 -7.16 13.15
N LYS A 22 -4.47 -6.33 14.13
CA LYS A 22 -5.70 -5.52 14.02
C LYS A 22 -5.72 -4.65 12.75
N PRO A 23 -4.63 -3.96 12.36
CA PRO A 23 -4.54 -3.25 11.08
C PRO A 23 -4.82 -4.14 9.86
N GLU A 24 -4.17 -5.31 9.76
CA GLU A 24 -4.40 -6.25 8.64
C GLU A 24 -5.87 -6.65 8.55
N MET A 25 -6.49 -6.98 9.69
CA MET A 25 -7.89 -7.39 9.72
C MET A 25 -8.85 -6.28 9.29
N ILE A 26 -8.52 -5.01 9.55
CA ILE A 26 -9.30 -3.86 9.07
C ILE A 26 -9.23 -3.78 7.54
N VAL A 27 -8.03 -3.86 6.96
CA VAL A 27 -7.84 -3.80 5.50
C VAL A 27 -8.52 -4.97 4.81
N ARG A 28 -8.33 -6.19 5.34
CA ARG A 28 -8.97 -7.42 4.85
C ARG A 28 -10.49 -7.28 4.78
N LYS A 29 -11.14 -6.92 5.90
CA LYS A 29 -12.59 -6.72 5.95
C LYS A 29 -13.05 -5.61 5.01
N GLY A 30 -12.31 -4.50 4.97
CA GLY A 30 -12.62 -3.34 4.14
C GLY A 30 -12.56 -3.62 2.64
N LEU A 31 -11.59 -4.39 2.19
CA LEU A 31 -11.48 -4.84 0.79
C LEU A 31 -12.55 -5.90 0.47
N TRP A 32 -12.77 -6.86 1.36
CA TRP A 32 -13.76 -7.91 1.16
C TRP A 32 -15.18 -7.35 0.98
N SER A 33 -15.56 -6.38 1.82
CA SER A 33 -16.88 -5.74 1.75
C SER A 33 -17.08 -4.92 0.46
N ARG A 34 -15.99 -4.50 -0.18
CA ARG A 34 -15.98 -3.77 -1.46
C ARG A 34 -15.85 -4.71 -2.68
N GLY A 35 -15.92 -6.02 -2.47
CA GLY A 35 -15.91 -7.02 -3.55
C GLY A 35 -14.51 -7.45 -4.01
N PHE A 36 -13.44 -6.93 -3.43
CA PHE A 36 -12.08 -7.35 -3.78
C PHE A 36 -11.78 -8.75 -3.23
N ARG A 37 -10.97 -9.50 -3.98
CA ARG A 37 -10.48 -10.82 -3.61
C ARG A 37 -8.96 -10.81 -3.65
N TYR A 38 -8.37 -11.38 -2.61
CA TYR A 38 -6.93 -11.38 -2.38
C TYR A 38 -6.48 -12.73 -1.83
N ARG A 39 -5.19 -13.01 -1.98
CA ARG A 39 -4.51 -14.07 -1.25
C ARG A 39 -3.74 -13.45 -0.09
N LEU A 40 -3.54 -14.24 0.96
CA LEU A 40 -2.80 -13.81 2.14
C LEU A 40 -1.39 -14.39 2.10
N ASN A 41 -0.44 -13.62 2.64
CA ASN A 41 0.90 -14.07 3.03
C ASN A 41 1.55 -14.97 1.98
N SER A 42 1.79 -14.45 0.78
CA SER A 42 2.35 -15.25 -0.32
C SER A 42 3.84 -15.48 -0.09
N PRO A 43 4.28 -16.71 0.30
CA PRO A 43 5.68 -16.95 0.64
C PRO A 43 6.62 -16.86 -0.57
N ARG A 44 6.05 -16.94 -1.78
CA ARG A 44 6.79 -16.91 -3.05
C ARG A 44 7.11 -15.49 -3.55
N LEU A 45 6.66 -14.46 -2.84
CA LEU A 45 6.91 -13.07 -3.18
C LEU A 45 7.86 -12.44 -2.16
N PRO A 46 8.81 -11.58 -2.59
CA PRO A 46 9.67 -10.82 -1.70
C PRO A 46 8.86 -10.06 -0.64
N GLY A 47 9.33 -10.06 0.61
CA GLY A 47 8.69 -9.36 1.72
C GLY A 47 7.39 -9.94 2.24
N HIS A 48 6.95 -11.09 1.70
CA HIS A 48 5.74 -11.78 2.14
C HIS A 48 4.53 -10.84 2.29
N PRO A 49 4.07 -10.20 1.20
CA PRO A 49 3.03 -9.18 1.28
C PRO A 49 1.78 -9.69 2.00
N ASP A 50 1.20 -8.85 2.86
CA ASP A 50 0.05 -9.21 3.68
C ASP A 50 -1.16 -9.59 2.81
N LEU A 51 -1.38 -8.84 1.73
CA LEU A 51 -2.41 -9.12 0.74
C LEU A 51 -1.86 -9.06 -0.68
N VAL A 52 -2.24 -10.04 -1.50
CA VAL A 52 -1.86 -10.13 -2.92
C VAL A 52 -3.10 -10.20 -3.81
N LEU A 53 -3.26 -9.20 -4.67
CA LEU A 53 -4.38 -9.06 -5.60
C LEU A 53 -3.91 -9.34 -7.02
N LYS A 54 -3.86 -10.63 -7.41
CA LYS A 54 -3.34 -11.07 -8.72
C LYS A 54 -4.03 -10.40 -9.91
N LYS A 55 -5.36 -10.22 -9.85
CA LYS A 55 -6.16 -9.56 -10.92
C LYS A 55 -5.66 -8.13 -11.21
N TYR A 56 -5.16 -7.46 -10.18
CA TYR A 56 -4.70 -6.07 -10.23
C TYR A 56 -3.17 -5.97 -10.30
N ARG A 57 -2.48 -7.11 -10.30
CA ARG A 57 -1.02 -7.20 -10.19
C ARG A 57 -0.47 -6.33 -9.05
N THR A 58 -1.20 -6.31 -7.91
CA THR A 58 -0.88 -5.45 -6.76
C THR A 58 -0.58 -6.26 -5.49
N CYS A 59 0.47 -5.88 -4.77
CA CYS A 59 0.83 -6.32 -3.42
C CYS A 59 0.55 -5.19 -2.42
N ILE A 60 -0.06 -5.53 -1.29
CA ILE A 60 -0.38 -4.57 -0.22
C ILE A 60 0.37 -4.98 1.05
N PHE A 61 1.06 -4.02 1.65
CA PHE A 61 1.75 -4.12 2.93
C PHE A 61 1.02 -3.27 3.97
N VAL A 62 0.72 -3.84 5.14
CA VAL A 62 0.04 -3.18 6.25
C VAL A 62 1.03 -2.96 7.39
N ASN A 63 1.73 -1.82 7.33
CA ASN A 63 2.88 -1.58 8.18
C ASN A 63 2.50 -0.90 9.51
N GLY A 64 3.00 -1.45 10.61
CA GLY A 64 2.99 -0.78 11.91
C GLY A 64 3.91 0.43 11.90
N CYS A 65 3.40 1.60 12.33
CA CYS A 65 4.16 2.86 12.23
C CYS A 65 5.49 2.83 13.00
N PHE A 66 5.50 2.16 14.15
CA PHE A 66 6.70 2.04 14.99
C PHE A 66 7.76 1.13 14.35
N TRP A 67 7.39 -0.07 13.92
CA TRP A 67 8.32 -1.10 13.46
C TRP A 67 9.03 -0.76 12.15
N HIS A 68 8.39 0.04 11.31
CA HIS A 68 8.90 0.48 10.01
C HIS A 68 9.23 1.98 9.97
N GLY A 69 9.19 2.67 11.12
CA GLY A 69 9.66 4.05 11.24
C GLY A 69 8.90 5.07 10.38
N HIS A 70 7.56 5.05 10.41
CA HIS A 70 6.73 5.95 9.60
C HIS A 70 7.07 7.43 9.88
N LYS A 71 7.43 8.18 8.82
CA LYS A 71 7.81 9.62 8.89
C LYS A 71 8.90 9.91 9.93
N SER A 72 9.78 8.95 10.17
CA SER A 72 10.82 9.04 11.21
C SER A 72 12.20 9.41 10.64
N LEU A 73 12.33 9.62 9.34
CA LEU A 73 13.59 10.03 8.71
C LEU A 73 13.59 11.53 8.46
N THR A 74 14.58 12.23 9.00
CA THR A 74 14.81 13.67 8.76
C THR A 74 16.21 13.87 8.20
N PRO A 75 16.43 14.86 7.31
CA PRO A 75 17.77 15.19 6.83
C PRO A 75 18.75 15.40 7.98
N ASN A 76 19.94 14.82 7.86
CA ASN A 76 21.02 14.99 8.82
C ASN A 76 21.70 16.33 8.55
N PRO A 77 21.58 17.33 9.45
CA PRO A 77 22.13 18.67 9.22
C PRO A 77 23.66 18.71 9.20
N ILE A 78 24.33 17.62 9.59
CA ILE A 78 25.79 17.50 9.66
C ILE A 78 26.31 16.64 8.50
N SER A 79 25.43 16.06 7.66
CA SER A 79 25.90 15.34 6.46
C SER A 79 26.61 16.31 5.51
N LYS A 80 27.86 15.96 5.16
CA LYS A 80 28.70 16.66 4.18
C LYS A 80 28.88 15.83 2.89
N GLY A 81 27.93 14.97 2.56
CA GLY A 81 27.97 14.16 1.34
C GLY A 81 28.79 12.86 1.44
N GLU A 82 29.20 12.47 2.65
CA GLU A 82 29.79 11.16 2.94
C GLU A 82 29.12 10.55 4.19
N GLY A 83 28.26 9.55 3.99
CA GLY A 83 27.61 8.79 5.07
C GLY A 83 26.09 9.01 5.22
N ASP A 84 25.61 8.78 6.43
CA ASP A 84 24.19 8.66 6.83
C ASP A 84 23.43 9.99 6.70
N ASP A 85 22.91 10.28 5.50
CA ASP A 85 22.21 11.51 5.15
C ASP A 85 20.91 11.76 5.94
N TYR A 86 20.41 10.75 6.64
CA TYR A 86 19.15 10.82 7.38
C TYR A 86 19.29 10.32 8.81
N LEU A 87 18.74 11.08 9.75
CA LEU A 87 18.61 10.71 11.15
C LEU A 87 17.23 10.10 11.41
N LEU A 88 17.20 9.02 12.19
CA LEU A 88 15.96 8.45 12.68
C LEU A 88 15.50 9.22 13.94
N THR A 89 14.38 9.92 13.85
CA THR A 89 13.80 10.77 14.90
C THR A 89 12.36 10.36 15.21
N ASP A 90 11.85 10.85 16.34
CA ASP A 90 10.44 10.70 16.69
C ASP A 90 9.54 11.38 15.64
N SER A 91 8.39 10.77 15.37
CA SER A 91 7.32 11.32 14.51
C SER A 91 5.98 11.34 15.26
N GLU A 92 4.91 11.82 14.62
CA GLU A 92 3.55 11.82 15.21
C GLU A 92 3.07 10.41 15.56
N CYS A 93 3.49 9.40 14.79
CA CYS A 93 2.98 8.03 14.89
C CYS A 93 4.06 6.98 15.16
N CYS A 94 5.32 7.39 15.28
CA CYS A 94 6.44 6.55 15.68
C CYS A 94 7.20 7.26 16.81
N LYS A 95 7.29 6.64 17.98
CA LYS A 95 8.05 7.16 19.11
C LYS A 95 9.15 6.18 19.46
N ILE A 96 10.40 6.61 19.34
CA ILE A 96 11.57 5.76 19.55
C ILE A 96 11.82 5.68 21.06
N PRO A 97 11.93 4.46 21.64
CA PRO A 97 12.27 4.31 23.03
C PRO A 97 13.61 4.97 23.37
N LYS A 98 13.62 5.75 24.45
CA LYS A 98 14.86 6.32 25.01
C LYS A 98 15.77 5.22 25.57
N SER A 99 15.17 4.16 26.11
CA SER A 99 15.85 2.97 26.59
C SER A 99 16.33 2.13 25.41
N ASN A 100 17.63 1.79 25.37
CA ASN A 100 18.24 0.99 24.30
C ASN A 100 18.04 1.60 22.90
N ARG A 101 18.19 2.92 22.79
CA ARG A 101 17.86 3.70 21.59
C ARG A 101 18.64 3.22 20.36
N ASP A 102 19.94 2.97 20.49
CA ASP A 102 20.80 2.62 19.35
C ASP A 102 20.37 1.29 18.72
N PHE A 103 19.99 0.31 19.54
CA PHE A 103 19.39 -0.93 19.07
C PHE A 103 18.10 -0.67 18.28
N TRP A 104 17.19 0.15 18.81
CA TRP A 104 15.92 0.45 18.14
C TRP A 104 16.12 1.19 16.82
N VAL A 105 17.03 2.16 16.79
CA VAL A 105 17.38 2.91 15.58
C VAL A 105 17.95 1.97 14.51
N ALA A 106 18.94 1.14 14.88
CA ALA A 106 19.52 0.17 13.95
C ALA A 106 18.49 -0.85 13.45
N LYS A 107 17.60 -1.32 14.34
CA LYS A 107 16.54 -2.27 13.97
C LYS A 107 15.52 -1.67 13.00
N ILE A 108 15.04 -0.46 13.28
CA ILE A 108 14.06 0.20 12.41
C ILE A 108 14.69 0.52 11.05
N ARG A 109 15.93 1.01 11.00
CA ARG A 109 16.64 1.25 9.74
C ARG A 109 16.78 -0.02 8.90
N ARG A 110 17.21 -1.12 9.50
CA ARG A 110 17.30 -2.42 8.81
C ARG A 110 15.95 -2.87 8.25
N ASN A 111 14.85 -2.62 8.98
CA ASN A 111 13.52 -2.92 8.47
C ASN A 111 13.16 -2.02 7.27
N GLN A 112 13.46 -0.72 7.32
CA GLN A 112 13.22 0.19 6.20
C GLN A 112 14.05 -0.17 4.96
N GLU A 113 15.32 -0.51 5.14
CA GLU A 113 16.20 -0.98 4.06
C GLU A 113 15.63 -2.24 3.41
N ARG A 114 15.17 -3.20 4.23
CA ARG A 114 14.53 -4.42 3.75
C ARG A 114 13.23 -4.11 3.00
N ASP A 115 12.36 -3.25 3.54
CA ASP A 115 11.10 -2.87 2.89
C ASP A 115 11.36 -2.27 1.49
N ILE A 116 12.37 -1.40 1.37
CA ILE A 116 12.78 -0.79 0.10
C ILE A 116 13.28 -1.86 -0.88
N GLU A 117 14.15 -2.76 -0.44
CA GLU A 117 14.69 -3.82 -1.28
C GLU A 117 13.58 -4.77 -1.78
N GLU A 118 12.65 -5.14 -0.90
CA GLU A 118 11.54 -6.03 -1.24
C GLU A 118 10.56 -5.38 -2.21
N GLN A 119 10.22 -4.10 -2.01
CA GLN A 119 9.37 -3.35 -2.93
C GLN A 119 10.03 -3.17 -4.30
N ARG A 120 11.36 -2.95 -4.36
CA ARG A 120 12.10 -2.91 -5.63
C ARG A 120 12.01 -4.23 -6.39
N LYS A 121 12.27 -5.36 -5.71
CA LYS A 121 12.16 -6.69 -6.32
C LYS A 121 10.75 -6.97 -6.84
N LEU A 122 9.73 -6.57 -6.09
CA LEU A 122 8.33 -6.70 -6.52
C LEU A 122 8.04 -5.85 -7.76
N ALA A 123 8.50 -4.60 -7.79
CA ALA A 123 8.36 -3.71 -8.94
C ALA A 123 9.06 -4.26 -10.18
N GLU A 124 10.26 -4.82 -10.05
CA GLU A 124 10.98 -5.51 -11.14
C GLU A 124 10.22 -6.72 -11.68
N MET A 125 9.50 -7.43 -10.82
CA MET A 125 8.57 -8.50 -11.21
C MET A 125 7.25 -7.97 -11.82
N GLY A 126 7.11 -6.65 -11.94
CA GLY A 126 5.95 -5.94 -12.47
C GLY A 126 4.77 -5.85 -11.49
N TRP A 127 5.00 -5.98 -10.18
CA TRP A 127 3.94 -5.78 -9.18
C TRP A 127 3.86 -4.33 -8.74
N HIS A 128 2.64 -3.80 -8.66
CA HIS A 128 2.38 -2.56 -7.94
C HIS A 128 2.47 -2.82 -6.43
N CYS A 129 3.18 -1.96 -5.71
CA CYS A 129 3.28 -2.04 -4.25
C CYS A 129 2.49 -0.90 -3.61
N ILE A 130 1.62 -1.23 -2.65
CA ILE A 130 0.88 -0.24 -1.85
C ILE A 130 1.17 -0.51 -0.38
N THR A 131 1.67 0.51 0.33
CA THR A 131 1.83 0.45 1.79
C THR A 131 0.70 1.22 2.46
N ILE A 132 0.00 0.58 3.39
CA ILE A 132 -1.01 1.18 4.25
C ILE A 132 -0.46 1.21 5.67
N TRP A 133 -0.39 2.39 6.26
CA TRP A 133 0.15 2.56 7.60
C TRP A 133 -0.92 2.40 8.68
N GLU A 134 -0.56 1.80 9.82
CA GLU A 134 -1.45 1.62 10.97
C GLU A 134 -2.17 2.93 11.37
N CYS A 135 -1.47 4.07 11.33
CA CYS A 135 -2.07 5.35 11.71
C CYS A 135 -3.18 5.82 10.76
N GLU A 136 -3.20 5.34 9.52
CA GLU A 136 -4.22 5.65 8.52
C GLU A 136 -5.50 4.84 8.76
N LEU A 137 -5.40 3.72 9.49
CA LEU A 137 -6.51 2.83 9.82
C LEU A 137 -7.22 3.18 11.14
N LYS A 138 -6.80 4.30 11.77
CA LYS A 138 -7.49 4.89 12.92
C LYS A 138 -8.94 5.25 12.54
N PRO A 139 -9.91 5.17 13.47
CA PRO A 139 -11.34 5.35 13.15
C PRO A 139 -11.66 6.62 12.35
N LYS A 140 -10.97 7.74 12.63
CA LYS A 140 -11.18 9.02 11.95
C LYS A 140 -10.78 9.04 10.47
N LYS A 141 -9.83 8.19 10.05
CA LYS A 141 -9.25 8.21 8.69
C LYS A 141 -9.56 6.94 7.90
N ARG A 142 -9.85 5.83 8.60
CA ARG A 142 -10.00 4.49 8.05
C ARG A 142 -10.84 4.42 6.78
N GLU A 143 -12.05 4.97 6.81
CA GLU A 143 -12.99 4.82 5.69
C GLU A 143 -12.48 5.56 4.44
N ALA A 144 -11.93 6.75 4.60
CA ALA A 144 -11.29 7.49 3.51
C ALA A 144 -10.09 6.72 2.93
N THR A 145 -9.24 6.14 3.79
CA THR A 145 -8.12 5.30 3.37
C THR A 145 -8.58 4.08 2.57
N LEU A 146 -9.63 3.38 3.03
CA LEU A 146 -10.15 2.20 2.33
C LEU A 146 -10.81 2.55 0.99
N ASN A 147 -11.48 3.71 0.90
CA ASN A 147 -12.06 4.18 -0.36
C ASN A 147 -10.98 4.60 -1.35
N SER A 148 -9.93 5.28 -0.89
CA SER A 148 -8.76 5.61 -1.72
C SER A 148 -8.06 4.34 -2.21
N LEU A 149 -7.88 3.33 -1.35
CA LEU A 149 -7.30 2.04 -1.74
C LEU A 149 -8.12 1.35 -2.83
N ALA A 150 -9.44 1.28 -2.67
CA ALA A 150 -10.33 0.69 -3.66
C ALA A 150 -10.30 1.44 -5.00
N PHE A 151 -10.29 2.78 -4.95
CA PHE A 151 -10.13 3.62 -6.12
C PHE A 151 -8.83 3.34 -6.86
N THR A 152 -7.69 3.31 -6.15
CA THR A 152 -6.38 3.02 -6.73
C THR A 152 -6.33 1.65 -7.40
N LEU A 153 -6.87 0.62 -6.76
CA LEU A 153 -6.95 -0.72 -7.36
C LEU A 153 -7.76 -0.70 -8.66
N ASN A 154 -8.93 -0.07 -8.67
CA ASN A 154 -9.74 0.02 -9.88
C ASN A 154 -9.03 0.82 -10.99
N LYS A 155 -8.33 1.89 -10.63
CA LYS A 155 -7.54 2.68 -11.56
C LYS A 155 -6.43 1.85 -12.21
N ILE A 156 -5.62 1.14 -11.40
CA ILE A 156 -4.59 0.22 -11.90
C ILE A 156 -5.20 -0.80 -12.88
N TRP A 157 -6.34 -1.39 -12.52
CA TRP A 157 -7.00 -2.35 -13.39
C TRP A 157 -7.40 -1.74 -14.74
N LEU A 158 -8.00 -0.55 -14.72
CA LEU A 158 -8.41 0.16 -15.93
C LEU A 158 -7.20 0.52 -16.80
N GLU A 159 -6.12 1.03 -16.22
CA GLU A 159 -4.90 1.40 -16.96
C GLU A 159 -4.28 0.18 -17.67
N GLU A 160 -4.22 -0.96 -17.00
CA GLU A 160 -3.67 -2.21 -17.57
C GLU A 160 -4.62 -2.87 -18.61
N HIS A 161 -5.93 -2.62 -18.54
CA HIS A 161 -6.94 -3.28 -19.38
C HIS A 161 -7.60 -2.36 -20.42
N ALA A 162 -7.24 -1.08 -20.47
CA ALA A 162 -7.84 -0.07 -21.36
C ALA A 162 -7.69 -0.38 -22.86
N VAL A 163 -6.86 -1.37 -23.24
CA VAL A 163 -6.58 -1.72 -24.64
C VAL A 163 -7.41 -2.92 -25.13
N ILE A 164 -8.26 -3.54 -24.30
CA ILE A 164 -9.07 -4.70 -24.71
C ILE A 164 -10.47 -4.22 -25.15
N GLY A 165 -10.52 -3.55 -26.29
CA GLY A 165 -11.78 -3.20 -26.92
C GLY A 165 -11.49 -2.57 -28.26
N LYS A 166 -11.64 -3.34 -29.35
CA LYS A 166 -11.93 -2.71 -30.64
C LYS A 166 -13.15 -1.82 -30.38
N PRO A 167 -13.11 -0.49 -30.61
CA PRO A 167 -14.31 0.30 -30.55
C PRO A 167 -15.35 -0.38 -31.46
N TYR A 168 -16.61 -0.44 -31.00
CA TYR A 168 -17.68 -0.94 -31.85
C TYR A 168 -17.54 -0.27 -33.22
N PRO A 169 -17.56 -1.02 -34.34
CA PRO A 169 -17.49 -0.41 -35.66
C PRO A 169 -18.60 0.63 -35.75
N LYS A 170 -18.24 1.88 -36.05
CA LYS A 170 -19.23 2.91 -36.35
C LYS A 170 -20.01 2.40 -37.56
N GLN A 171 -21.32 2.22 -37.43
CA GLN A 171 -22.17 1.92 -38.57
C GLN A 171 -22.14 3.16 -39.48
N GLU A 172 -21.36 3.11 -40.56
CA GLU A 172 -21.43 4.08 -41.66
C GLU A 172 -22.70 3.89 -42.52
N GLU A 173 -23.60 2.98 -42.13
CA GLU A 173 -24.76 2.61 -42.93
C GLU A 173 -26.04 3.42 -42.62
N GLU A 174 -26.14 4.11 -41.48
CA GLU A 174 -27.32 4.95 -41.19
C GLU A 174 -27.34 6.24 -42.04
N ASP A 175 -26.19 6.82 -42.37
CA ASP A 175 -26.12 8.02 -43.21
C ASP A 175 -26.43 7.74 -44.69
N ASN A 176 -26.28 6.50 -45.15
CA ASN A 176 -26.63 6.11 -46.53
C ASN A 176 -28.11 5.70 -46.67
N MET A 177 -28.76 5.21 -45.62
CA MET A 177 -30.21 4.92 -45.63
C MET A 177 -31.07 6.18 -45.50
N LEU A 178 -30.63 7.19 -44.74
CA LEU A 178 -31.38 8.45 -44.63
C LEU A 178 -31.38 9.27 -45.92
N LYS A 179 -30.28 9.26 -46.70
CA LYS A 179 -30.22 9.99 -47.98
C LYS A 179 -31.07 9.34 -49.09
N ALA A 180 -31.24 8.02 -49.09
CA ALA A 180 -32.06 7.34 -50.10
C ALA A 180 -33.58 7.56 -49.89
N ALA A 181 -34.02 7.74 -48.65
CA ALA A 181 -35.43 7.97 -48.33
C ALA A 181 -35.90 9.40 -48.69
N GLU A 182 -35.04 10.41 -48.59
CA GLU A 182 -35.39 11.80 -48.92
C GLU A 182 -35.49 12.07 -50.43
N ASP A 183 -34.68 11.40 -51.26
CA ASP A 183 -34.77 11.53 -52.73
C ASP A 183 -35.95 10.76 -53.33
N SER A 184 -36.48 9.76 -52.62
CA SER A 184 -37.68 9.00 -53.01
C SER A 184 -38.97 9.76 -52.75
N ALA A 185 -38.95 10.74 -51.84
CA ALA A 185 -40.10 11.57 -51.46
C ALA A 185 -40.20 12.89 -52.25
N ARG A 186 -39.27 13.15 -53.18
CA ARG A 186 -39.19 14.37 -54.01
C ARG A 186 -39.45 14.14 -55.52
N ARG A 187 -39.97 12.98 -55.91
CA ARG A 187 -40.39 12.70 -57.30
C ARG A 187 -41.91 12.57 -57.43
#